data_AF-A0A2V1BGQ7-F1
#
_entry.id   AF-A0A2V1BGQ7-F1
#
_cell.length_a   1.000
_cell.length_b   1.000
_cell.length_c   1.000
_cell.angle_alpha   90.00
_cell.angle_beta   90.00
_cell.angle_gamma   90.00
#
_symmetry.space_group_name_H-M   'P 1'
#
loop_
_entity.id
_entity.type
_entity.pdbx_description
1 polymer ?
#
loop_
_entity_poly.entity_id
_entity_poly.type
_entity_poly.pdbx_seq_one_letter_code
_entity_poly.pdbx_strand_id
1 'polypeptide(L)'
;SYSDTLRIELAPLGIKVVTLFMGEVSTGLMSADNISFGQDSLYFDVEATVRERSRQHAQKSMAPEVFALRVVSGVLFESAIGKGEYLWKGTHASVVWLLNSIGWRKIFDGMLKSAVGLDKEGTQKAIYNKGQRSVQHV
;
A
#
# COMPACT_ATOMS: atom_id res chain seq x y z
N SER A 1 14.82 1.00 9.91
CA SER A 1 14.84 1.38 8.48
C SER A 1 16.15 2.10 8.17
N TYR A 2 16.60 2.14 6.92
CA TYR A 2 17.80 2.91 6.52
C TYR A 2 17.67 4.40 6.92
N SER A 3 16.48 4.97 6.78
CA SER A 3 16.19 6.35 7.20
C SER A 3 16.37 6.60 8.70
N ASP A 4 16.21 5.58 9.55
CA ASP A 4 16.40 5.71 11.01
C ASP A 4 17.89 5.83 11.36
N THR A 5 18.75 5.15 10.61
CA THR A 5 20.20 5.26 10.75
C THR A 5 20.68 6.65 10.33
N LEU A 6 20.26 7.12 9.14
CA LEU A 6 20.61 8.46 8.64
C LEU A 6 20.19 9.56 9.60
N ARG A 7 19.02 9.43 10.23
CA ARG A 7 18.53 10.39 11.23
C ARG A 7 19.48 10.54 12.42
N ILE A 8 20.09 9.44 12.89
CA ILE A 8 21.02 9.47 14.02
C ILE A 8 22.39 9.99 13.57
N GLU A 9 22.89 9.52 12.43
CA GLU A 9 24.23 9.87 11.93
C GLU A 9 24.33 11.32 11.45
N LEU A 10 23.24 11.86 10.89
CA LEU A 10 23.22 13.21 10.32
C LEU A 10 22.72 14.28 11.30
N ALA A 11 22.12 13.89 12.44
CA ALA A 11 21.68 14.84 13.47
C ALA A 11 22.82 15.74 14.01
N PRO A 12 24.04 15.24 14.29
CA PRO A 12 25.17 16.08 14.71
C PRO A 12 25.59 17.13 13.68
N LEU A 13 25.27 16.91 12.39
CA LEU A 13 25.54 17.84 11.30
C LEU A 13 24.44 18.90 11.14
N GLY A 14 23.42 18.90 12.02
CA GLY A 14 22.27 19.79 11.89
C GLY A 14 21.34 19.42 10.74
N ILE A 15 21.46 18.21 10.18
CA ILE A 15 20.63 17.75 9.08
C ILE A 15 19.42 16.99 9.65
N LYS A 16 18.24 17.45 9.27
CA LYS A 16 16.97 16.82 9.63
C LYS A 16 16.59 15.75 8.61
N VAL A 17 16.37 14.53 9.07
CA VAL A 17 15.83 13.43 8.26
C VAL A 17 14.40 13.15 8.68
N VAL A 18 13.46 13.17 7.72
CA VAL A 18 12.04 12.90 7.95
C VAL A 18 11.62 11.67 7.15
N THR A 19 11.04 10.69 7.83
CA THR A 19 10.47 9.50 7.19
C THR A 19 8.98 9.70 6.99
N LEU A 20 8.54 9.68 5.73
CA LEU A 20 7.15 9.79 5.35
C LEU A 20 6.54 8.40 5.14
N PHE A 21 5.53 8.08 5.95
CA PHE A 21 4.65 6.94 5.75
C PHE A 21 3.39 7.42 5.04
N MET A 22 3.17 6.88 3.84
CA MET A 22 2.08 7.27 2.96
C MET A 22 0.97 6.21 2.98
N GLY A 23 -0.27 6.68 3.14
CA GLY A 23 -1.47 5.88 2.92
C GLY A 23 -1.92 5.88 1.45
N GLU A 24 -3.20 5.69 1.22
CA GLU A 24 -3.74 5.70 -0.14
C GLU A 24 -3.84 7.15 -0.70
N VAL A 25 -3.28 7.37 -1.90
CA VAL A 25 -3.27 8.65 -2.62
C VAL A 25 -3.56 8.38 -4.09
N SER A 26 -4.50 9.13 -4.67
CA SER A 26 -4.98 8.96 -6.05
C SER A 26 -3.97 9.49 -7.06
N THR A 27 -2.86 8.76 -7.22
CA THR A 27 -1.80 9.06 -8.19
C THR A 27 -1.96 8.21 -9.45
N GLY A 28 -1.36 8.64 -10.56
CA GLY A 28 -1.34 7.86 -11.80
C GLY A 28 -0.49 6.58 -11.75
N LEU A 29 0.13 6.25 -10.60
CA LEU A 29 0.96 5.05 -10.43
C LEU A 29 0.14 3.75 -10.44
N MET A 30 -1.12 3.83 -10.00
CA MET A 30 -2.06 2.70 -9.97
C MET A 30 -3.25 3.05 -10.86
N SER A 31 -3.31 2.45 -12.06
CA SER A 31 -4.46 2.60 -12.97
C SER A 31 -5.12 1.26 -13.22
N ALA A 32 -6.45 1.25 -13.22
CA ALA A 32 -7.23 0.07 -13.58
C ALA A 32 -7.01 -0.36 -15.05
N ASP A 33 -6.66 0.60 -15.91
CA ASP A 33 -6.48 0.36 -17.35
C ASP A 33 -5.17 -0.38 -17.66
N ASN A 34 -4.19 -0.32 -16.76
CA ASN A 34 -2.91 -1.01 -16.90
C ASN A 34 -2.92 -2.43 -16.31
N ILE A 35 -4.05 -2.87 -15.76
CA ILE A 35 -4.17 -4.18 -15.11
C ILE A 35 -4.71 -5.17 -16.14
N SER A 36 -3.86 -6.05 -16.63
CA SER A 36 -4.26 -7.22 -17.43
C SER A 36 -3.34 -8.38 -17.08
N PHE A 37 -3.92 -9.47 -16.58
CA PHE A 37 -3.17 -10.68 -16.24
C PHE A 37 -3.13 -11.65 -17.42
N GLY A 38 -4.11 -11.58 -18.32
CA GLY A 38 -4.21 -12.46 -19.49
C GLY A 38 -4.88 -13.79 -19.14
N GLN A 39 -5.47 -14.43 -20.14
CA GLN A 39 -6.33 -15.62 -19.94
C GLN A 39 -5.57 -16.82 -19.39
N ASP A 40 -4.28 -16.94 -19.73
CA ASP A 40 -3.42 -18.03 -19.28
C ASP A 40 -2.84 -17.81 -17.87
N SER A 41 -3.09 -16.64 -17.26
CA SER A 41 -2.62 -16.38 -15.90
C SER A 41 -3.38 -17.21 -14.88
N LEU A 42 -2.64 -17.73 -13.91
CA LEU A 42 -3.19 -18.37 -12.73
C LEU A 42 -4.19 -17.46 -12.00
N TYR A 43 -3.94 -16.15 -12.01
CA TYR A 43 -4.72 -15.14 -11.30
C TYR A 43 -5.78 -14.45 -12.18
N PHE A 44 -6.06 -14.95 -13.38
CA PHE A 44 -7.07 -14.38 -14.28
C PHE A 44 -8.42 -14.13 -13.59
N ASP A 45 -8.85 -15.04 -12.71
CA ASP A 45 -10.17 -14.98 -12.08
C ASP A 45 -10.29 -13.85 -11.03
N VAL A 46 -9.18 -13.25 -10.59
CA VAL A 46 -9.18 -12.05 -9.73
C VAL A 46 -9.00 -10.74 -10.49
N GLU A 47 -8.68 -10.79 -11.79
CA GLU A 47 -8.36 -9.59 -12.60
C GLU A 47 -9.44 -8.51 -12.52
N ALA A 48 -10.71 -8.90 -12.66
CA ALA A 48 -11.84 -7.97 -12.58
C ALA A 48 -11.96 -7.32 -11.20
N THR A 49 -11.72 -8.09 -10.13
CA THR A 49 -11.80 -7.58 -8.75
C THR A 49 -10.63 -6.63 -8.45
N VAL A 50 -9.44 -6.95 -8.96
CA VAL A 50 -8.26 -6.09 -8.82
C VAL A 50 -8.41 -4.79 -9.62
N ARG A 51 -8.97 -4.84 -10.84
CA ARG A 51 -9.33 -3.63 -11.60
C ARG A 51 -10.32 -2.75 -10.84
N GLU A 52 -11.38 -3.35 -10.30
CA GLU A 52 -12.38 -2.62 -9.55
C GLU A 52 -11.80 -1.98 -8.29
N ARG A 53 -10.93 -2.70 -7.56
CA ARG A 53 -10.17 -2.14 -6.43
C ARG A 53 -9.37 -0.91 -6.86
N SER A 54 -8.66 -0.97 -7.98
CA SER A 54 -7.89 0.17 -8.49
C SER A 54 -8.78 1.35 -8.91
N ARG A 55 -9.97 1.11 -9.46
CA ARG A 55 -10.95 2.16 -9.75
C ARG A 55 -11.43 2.84 -8.46
N GLN A 56 -11.79 2.05 -7.45
CA GLN A 56 -12.23 2.57 -6.16
C GLN A 56 -11.11 3.32 -5.44
N HIS A 57 -9.88 2.83 -5.54
CA HIS A 57 -8.71 3.52 -5.02
C HIS A 57 -8.57 4.91 -5.64
N ALA A 58 -8.66 5.02 -6.97
CA ALA A 58 -8.58 6.31 -7.66
C ALA A 58 -9.71 7.28 -7.24
N GLN A 59 -10.91 6.77 -6.95
CA GLN A 59 -12.06 7.60 -6.58
C GLN A 59 -12.10 8.01 -5.10
N LYS A 60 -11.65 7.15 -4.18
CA LYS A 60 -11.81 7.32 -2.73
C LYS A 60 -10.54 7.78 -2.02
N SER A 61 -9.39 7.73 -2.68
CA SER A 61 -8.12 8.13 -2.09
C SER A 61 -7.96 9.65 -2.03
N MET A 62 -7.03 10.09 -1.19
CA MET A 62 -6.69 11.50 -1.08
C MET A 62 -6.18 12.04 -2.43
N ALA A 63 -6.63 13.23 -2.82
CA ALA A 63 -6.10 13.93 -3.97
C ALA A 63 -4.59 14.23 -3.77
N PRO A 64 -3.73 14.04 -4.77
CA PRO A 64 -2.29 14.28 -4.67
C PRO A 64 -1.93 15.68 -4.18
N GLU A 65 -2.68 16.71 -4.58
CA GLU A 65 -2.43 18.10 -4.22
C GLU A 65 -2.66 18.32 -2.72
N VAL A 66 -3.73 17.73 -2.18
CA VAL A 66 -4.04 17.77 -0.74
C VAL A 66 -2.99 17.00 0.05
N PHE A 67 -2.55 15.85 -0.47
CA PHE A 67 -1.49 15.07 0.14
C PHE A 67 -0.17 15.86 0.18
N ALA A 68 0.23 16.45 -0.93
CA ALA A 68 1.44 17.27 -1.04
C ALA A 68 1.42 18.43 -0.05
N LEU A 69 0.31 19.18 0.04
CA LEU A 69 0.14 20.26 1.01
C LEU A 69 0.32 19.77 2.45
N ARG A 70 -0.28 18.63 2.81
CA ARG A 70 -0.15 18.05 4.16
C ARG A 70 1.26 17.57 4.47
N VAL A 71 1.97 17.02 3.47
CA VAL A 71 3.36 16.58 3.61
C VAL A 71 4.27 17.79 3.80
N VAL A 72 4.17 18.78 2.92
CA VAL A 72 4.98 20.01 3.00
C VAL A 72 4.77 20.71 4.35
N SER A 73 3.52 20.89 4.78
CA SER A 73 3.23 21.48 6.08
C SER A 73 3.80 20.64 7.24
N GLY A 74 3.72 19.31 7.17
CA GLY A 74 4.33 18.44 8.18
C GLY A 74 5.86 18.54 8.23
N VAL A 75 6.50 18.59 7.07
CA VAL A 75 7.96 18.72 6.96
C VAL A 75 8.43 20.09 7.44
N LEU A 76 7.71 21.17 7.15
CA LEU A 76 8.11 22.52 7.51
C LEU A 76 7.80 22.89 8.96
N PHE A 77 6.62 22.50 9.47
CA PHE A 77 6.11 23.02 10.74
C PHE A 77 6.00 21.97 11.85
N GLU A 78 5.82 20.69 11.51
CA GLU A 78 5.60 19.62 12.51
C GLU A 78 6.89 18.85 12.87
N SER A 79 7.94 18.95 12.04
CA SER A 79 9.18 18.17 12.21
C SER A 79 10.41 19.05 12.51
N ALA A 80 11.22 18.60 13.45
CA ALA A 80 12.53 19.14 13.83
C ALA A 80 13.49 17.99 14.15
N ILE A 81 14.78 18.29 14.31
CA ILE A 81 15.74 17.27 14.77
C ILE A 81 15.31 16.78 16.15
N GLY A 82 15.12 15.47 16.31
CA GLY A 82 14.64 14.85 17.55
C GLY A 82 13.14 15.00 17.83
N LYS A 83 12.33 15.59 16.93
CA LYS A 83 10.88 15.77 17.13
C LYS A 83 10.10 15.63 15.82
N GLY A 84 9.07 14.78 15.80
CA GLY A 84 8.18 14.69 14.64
C GLY A 84 8.87 14.16 13.38
N GLU A 85 9.87 13.29 13.55
CA GLU A 85 10.71 12.74 12.46
C GLU A 85 9.98 11.68 11.62
N TYR A 86 8.80 11.25 12.08
CA TYR A 86 7.91 10.32 11.39
C TYR A 86 6.60 11.03 11.03
N LEU A 87 6.35 11.21 9.74
CA LEU A 87 5.10 11.78 9.25
C LEU A 87 4.21 10.69 8.67
N TRP A 88 2.95 10.66 9.09
CA TRP A 88 1.95 9.73 8.59
C TRP A 88 0.86 10.55 7.88
N LYS A 89 0.84 10.55 6.56
CA LYS A 89 -0.13 11.34 5.76
C LYS A 89 -0.76 10.44 4.67
N GLY A 90 -1.95 10.79 4.20
CA GLY A 90 -2.71 10.00 3.21
C GLY A 90 -3.92 9.26 3.82
N THR A 91 -4.82 8.77 2.96
CA THR A 91 -6.02 8.06 3.40
C THR A 91 -5.63 6.74 4.07
N HIS A 92 -6.20 6.42 5.23
CA HIS A 92 -5.88 5.25 6.06
C HIS A 92 -4.44 5.17 6.64
N ALA A 93 -3.56 6.15 6.44
CA ALA A 93 -2.18 6.08 6.96
C ALA A 93 -2.11 5.93 8.50
N SER A 94 -2.99 6.65 9.23
CA SER A 94 -3.12 6.54 10.68
C SER A 94 -3.78 5.23 11.14
N VAL A 95 -4.64 4.64 10.30
CA VAL A 95 -5.25 3.32 10.56
C VAL A 95 -4.22 2.22 10.34
N VAL A 96 -3.40 2.30 9.29
CA VAL A 96 -2.27 1.38 9.06
C VAL A 96 -1.25 1.48 10.20
N TRP A 97 -0.95 2.70 10.68
CA TRP A 97 -0.13 2.90 11.87
C TRP A 97 -0.71 2.21 13.12
N LEU A 98 -2.01 2.40 13.38
CA LEU A 98 -2.71 1.79 14.51
C LEU A 98 -2.70 0.25 14.41
N LEU A 99 -2.98 -0.30 13.23
CA LEU A 99 -3.03 -1.75 13.00
C LEU A 99 -1.64 -2.40 13.09
N ASN A 100 -0.60 -1.73 12.58
CA ASN A 100 0.77 -2.20 12.68
C ASN A 100 1.28 -2.18 14.14
N SER A 101 0.83 -1.21 14.94
CA SER A 101 1.26 -1.06 16.34
C SER A 101 0.62 -2.09 17.28
N ILE A 102 -0.55 -2.63 16.94
CA ILE A 102 -1.32 -3.58 17.80
C ILE A 102 -1.10 -5.05 17.40
N GLY A 103 -0.46 -5.33 16.25
CA GLY A 103 -0.01 -6.68 15.90
C GLY A 103 -1.08 -7.63 15.34
N TRP A 104 -2.22 -7.13 14.87
CA TRP A 104 -3.27 -7.96 14.25
C TRP A 104 -3.00 -8.32 12.78
N ARG A 105 -1.87 -8.98 12.51
CA ARG A 105 -1.49 -9.44 11.16
C ARG A 105 -2.59 -10.25 10.45
N LYS A 106 -3.31 -11.11 11.18
CA LYS A 106 -4.40 -11.93 10.62
C LYS A 106 -5.62 -11.12 10.16
N ILE A 107 -5.92 -10.00 10.81
CA ILE A 107 -7.01 -9.10 10.39
C ILE A 107 -6.61 -8.40 9.09
N PHE A 108 -5.35 -7.97 9.02
CA PHE A 108 -4.78 -7.36 7.82
C PHE A 108 -4.77 -8.34 6.63
N ASP A 109 -4.37 -9.59 6.85
CA ASP A 109 -4.41 -10.64 5.83
C ASP A 109 -5.83 -10.88 5.30
N GLY A 110 -6.84 -10.89 6.19
CA GLY A 110 -8.24 -11.02 5.81
C GLY A 110 -8.72 -9.84 4.95
N MET A 111 -8.43 -8.61 5.39
CA MET A 111 -8.78 -7.39 4.66
C MET A 111 -8.13 -7.36 3.27
N LEU A 112 -6.84 -7.68 3.18
CA LEU A 112 -6.10 -7.72 1.91
C LEU A 112 -6.64 -8.79 0.97
N LYS A 113 -6.89 -10.00 1.47
CA LYS A 113 -7.47 -11.08 0.66
C LYS A 113 -8.82 -10.68 0.09
N SER A 114 -9.68 -10.09 0.91
CA SER A 114 -11.00 -9.65 0.47
C SER A 114 -10.93 -8.50 -0.55
N ALA A 115 -10.01 -7.55 -0.37
CA ALA A 115 -9.85 -6.42 -1.28
C ALA A 115 -9.47 -6.83 -2.72
N VAL A 116 -8.90 -8.03 -2.92
CA VAL A 116 -8.54 -8.56 -4.24
C VAL A 116 -9.34 -9.81 -4.63
N GLY A 117 -10.32 -10.23 -3.82
CA GLY A 117 -11.17 -11.39 -4.10
C GLY A 117 -10.52 -12.76 -3.88
N LEU A 118 -9.39 -12.81 -3.16
CA LEU A 118 -8.69 -14.04 -2.78
C LEU A 118 -9.31 -14.72 -1.54
N ASP A 119 -10.35 -14.12 -0.95
CA ASP A 119 -11.16 -14.69 0.12
C ASP A 119 -12.20 -15.71 -0.39
N LYS A 120 -12.52 -15.68 -1.69
CA LYS A 120 -13.51 -16.57 -2.31
C LYS A 120 -12.94 -17.98 -2.53
N GLU A 121 -13.60 -19.00 -1.98
CA GLU A 121 -13.19 -20.41 -2.16
C GLU A 121 -13.14 -20.84 -3.63
N GLY A 122 -14.08 -20.37 -4.46
CA GLY A 122 -14.12 -20.69 -5.89
C GLY A 122 -12.87 -20.18 -6.62
N THR A 123 -12.43 -18.97 -6.30
CA THR A 123 -11.22 -18.35 -6.85
C THR A 123 -9.97 -19.11 -6.42
N GLN A 124 -9.86 -19.48 -5.14
CA GLN A 124 -8.73 -20.25 -4.64
C GLN A 124 -8.62 -21.63 -5.31
N LYS A 125 -9.76 -22.34 -5.46
CA LYS A 125 -9.82 -23.63 -6.17
C LYS A 125 -9.45 -23.48 -7.64
N ALA A 126 -9.89 -22.42 -8.32
CA ALA A 126 -9.55 -22.18 -9.71
C ALA A 126 -8.05 -21.92 -9.91
N ILE A 127 -7.44 -21.07 -9.08
CA ILE A 127 -5.99 -20.81 -9.08
C ILE A 127 -5.21 -22.12 -8.85
N TYR A 128 -5.61 -22.90 -7.83
CA TYR A 128 -4.96 -24.18 -7.52
C TYR A 128 -5.03 -25.16 -8.69
N ASN A 129 -6.21 -25.34 -9.29
CA ASN A 129 -6.40 -26.25 -10.42
C ASN A 129 -5.60 -25.82 -11.66
N LYS A 130 -5.55 -24.52 -11.98
CA LYS A 130 -4.71 -24.00 -13.06
C LYS A 130 -3.23 -24.27 -12.78
N GLY A 131 -2.78 -24.09 -11.54
CA GLY A 131 -1.40 -24.37 -11.12
C GLY A 131 -1.01 -25.85 -11.23
N GLN A 132 -1.91 -26.76 -10.87
CA GLN A 132 -1.67 -28.20 -11.04
C GLN A 132 -1.54 -28.58 -12.52
N ARG A 133 -2.39 -28.02 -13.38
CA ARG A 133 -2.33 -28.27 -14.84
C ARG A 133 -1.04 -27.74 -15.46
N SER A 134 -0.53 -26.58 -15.03
CA SER A 134 0.72 -26.03 -15.57
C SER A 134 1.95 -26.89 -15.27
N VAL A 135 1.92 -27.70 -14.21
CA VAL A 135 3.02 -28.61 -13.84
C VAL A 135 2.94 -29.94 -14.59
N GLN A 136 1.75 -30.38 -14.98
CA GLN A 136 1.53 -31.66 -15.69
C GLN A 136 1.89 -31.60 -17.19
N HIS A 137 2.09 -30.40 -17.74
CA HIS A 137 2.48 -30.19 -19.14
C HIS A 137 3.98 -29.86 -19.32
N VAL A 138 4.79 -30.01 -18.28
CA VAL A 138 6.27 -29.95 -18.30
C VAL A 138 6.83 -31.36 -18.21
#